data_AF-A0A8J6NDZ2-F1
#
_entry.id   AF-A0A8J6NDZ2-F1
#
_cell.length_a   1.000
_cell.length_b   1.000
_cell.length_c   1.000
_cell.angle_alpha   90.00
_cell.angle_beta   90.00
_cell.angle_gamma   90.00
#
_symmetry.space_group_name_H-M   'P 1'
#
loop_
_entity.id
_entity.type
_entity.pdbx_description
1 polymer ?
#
loop_
_entity_poly.entity_id
_entity_poly.type
_entity_poly.pdbx_seq_one_letter_code
_entity_poly.pdbx_strand_id
1 'polypeptide(L)'
;MKKPLLSILVSVILVASATVIAQETPGWHHMLVDNPEIDDHLRIKTHPFTGKPYISYYDANTYEVKLASLQEGVWDIDIVASLAPSNIGDLATCLSFHPVTGLPAVTYSGTDWKLYYGYQDEFGNWNADYIDTAPASGSAFGLEYDHNSVPWVIYNNFNDFIVRVAHKSGESWEITQVDTDGASFDLAIHPETGYPAIAYLKITDFDQFADVLMYASYNGSSWDKEIVDNSNDDHGPLSLVFHPTSHYPMIAYTPKISPGNRDLYFAAWNGSAWAIEEVDNVGDIGGWVDLAIDPVNNNPAIVYRIEEFHPDYTEPLFFTSKDGDTWAKELIDLNVKKGKSVSFSQTGTAFIAYEKVLSDLYFSYKHESSNDEDGDGVINDLDDCSGTPYGESVYTNGCSASQIDSDGDGVPDVSDPCPQDNPDDPDHDGICTSSDICLLGDDHIDSDADTVPDACDICSNYDDSLDADQDGTVDCIDSGDSDEDGFIDAEEVACGSDPADGNSKCNSFLPFLMLLLDD
;
A
#
# COMPACT_ATOMS: atom_id res chain seq x y z
N MET A 1 30.73 27.46 15.51
CA MET A 1 31.22 26.06 15.60
C MET A 1 30.25 25.20 14.82
N LYS A 2 30.75 24.32 13.94
CA LYS A 2 29.93 23.50 13.04
C LYS A 2 29.11 22.45 13.83
N LYS A 3 27.91 22.14 13.33
CA LYS A 3 27.47 20.78 13.00
C LYS A 3 26.32 20.90 11.98
N PRO A 4 26.47 20.44 10.72
CA PRO A 4 25.34 20.33 9.81
C PRO A 4 24.42 19.18 10.24
N LEU A 5 23.15 19.26 9.85
CA LEU A 5 22.24 18.13 9.89
C LEU A 5 22.69 17.12 8.82
N LEU A 6 23.13 15.95 9.26
CA LEU A 6 23.32 14.82 8.36
C LEU A 6 21.94 14.20 8.15
N SER A 7 21.33 14.47 6.99
CA SER A 7 20.18 13.70 6.52
C SER A 7 20.69 12.32 6.14
N ILE A 8 20.67 11.39 7.09
CA ILE A 8 20.92 9.99 6.79
C ILE A 8 19.64 9.48 6.12
N LEU A 9 19.66 9.36 4.80
CA LEU A 9 18.85 8.33 4.16
C LEU A 9 19.35 7.01 4.74
N VAL A 10 18.59 6.46 5.69
CA VAL A 10 18.67 5.04 5.97
C VAL A 10 17.81 4.40 4.88
N SER A 11 18.39 4.21 3.70
CA SER A 11 17.94 3.13 2.84
C SER A 11 18.14 1.87 3.66
N VAL A 12 17.05 1.39 4.28
CA VAL A 12 17.01 0.05 4.83
C VAL A 12 17.07 -0.84 3.61
N ILE A 13 18.28 -1.22 3.19
CA ILE A 13 18.46 -2.41 2.38
C ILE A 13 17.96 -3.53 3.27
N LEU A 14 16.70 -3.87 3.08
CA LEU A 14 16.08 -5.01 3.69
C LEU A 14 16.74 -6.21 3.01
N VAL A 15 17.84 -6.70 3.59
CA VAL A 15 18.40 -7.98 3.19
C VAL A 15 17.33 -9.01 3.53
N ALA A 16 16.49 -9.33 2.54
CA ALA A 16 15.51 -10.39 2.60
C ALA A 16 16.26 -11.62 3.09
N SER A 17 15.94 -12.07 4.31
CA SER A 17 16.65 -13.19 4.90
C SER A 17 16.25 -14.41 4.10
N ALA A 18 17.15 -14.84 3.20
CA ALA A 18 17.00 -16.04 2.37
C ALA A 18 16.63 -17.22 3.27
N THR A 19 15.34 -17.46 3.36
CA THR A 19 14.77 -18.54 4.14
C THR A 19 14.57 -19.62 3.12
N VAL A 20 15.31 -20.72 3.24
CA VAL A 20 15.10 -21.88 2.36
C VAL A 20 13.68 -22.38 2.61
N ILE A 21 12.74 -21.96 1.77
CA ILE A 21 11.35 -22.39 1.81
C ILE A 21 11.36 -23.88 1.51
N ALA A 22 11.13 -24.67 2.55
CA ALA A 22 11.36 -26.11 2.51
C ALA A 22 10.15 -26.81 1.91
N GLN A 23 9.99 -26.72 0.58
CA GLN A 23 8.95 -27.36 -0.25
C GLN A 23 7.62 -27.55 0.51
N GLU A 24 6.88 -26.46 0.62
CA GLU A 24 5.82 -26.33 1.61
C GLU A 24 4.72 -27.38 1.44
N THR A 25 4.12 -27.80 2.56
CA THR A 25 3.00 -28.75 2.52
C THR A 25 1.73 -28.02 2.09
N PRO A 26 0.91 -28.60 1.18
CA PRO A 26 -0.37 -28.02 0.81
C PRO A 26 -1.28 -27.77 2.01
N GLY A 27 -1.94 -26.61 2.02
CA GLY A 27 -2.79 -26.17 3.12
C GLY A 27 -2.76 -24.66 3.35
N TRP A 28 -3.23 -24.25 4.54
CA TRP A 28 -3.21 -22.86 4.98
C TRP A 28 -1.82 -22.47 5.47
N HIS A 29 -1.34 -21.34 4.97
CA HIS A 29 -0.07 -20.72 5.33
C HIS A 29 -0.28 -19.38 6.01
N HIS A 30 0.62 -19.04 6.92
CA HIS A 30 0.44 -17.95 7.87
C HIS A 30 1.67 -17.04 7.87
N MET A 31 1.49 -15.78 7.48
CA MET A 31 2.52 -14.74 7.52
C MET A 31 2.20 -13.76 8.65
N LEU A 32 3.21 -13.40 9.44
CA LEU A 32 3.12 -12.28 10.38
C LEU A 32 3.17 -10.96 9.59
N VAL A 33 2.28 -10.03 9.90
CA VAL A 33 2.15 -8.72 9.23
C VAL A 33 2.73 -7.61 10.11
N ASP A 34 2.23 -7.50 11.35
CA ASP A 34 2.61 -6.53 12.38
C ASP A 34 2.22 -7.12 13.76
N ASN A 35 2.65 -6.48 14.85
CA ASN A 35 2.27 -6.85 16.23
C ASN A 35 1.40 -5.77 16.94
N PRO A 36 0.28 -5.33 16.35
CA PRO A 36 -0.60 -4.31 16.92
C PRO A 36 -1.54 -4.90 17.98
N GLU A 37 -1.99 -4.07 18.93
CA GLU A 37 -3.20 -4.40 19.69
C GLU A 37 -4.39 -3.92 18.87
N ILE A 38 -4.99 -4.81 18.07
CA ILE A 38 -6.12 -4.44 17.23
C ILE A 38 -7.38 -4.36 18.10
N ASP A 39 -8.22 -3.37 17.78
CA ASP A 39 -9.60 -3.41 18.25
C ASP A 39 -10.42 -4.45 17.46
N ASP A 40 -11.74 -4.47 17.57
CA ASP A 40 -12.58 -5.52 16.96
C ASP A 40 -12.54 -5.57 15.41
N HIS A 41 -11.96 -4.56 14.75
CA HIS A 41 -12.10 -4.30 13.32
C HIS A 41 -10.76 -4.22 12.58
N LEU A 42 -10.70 -4.93 11.45
CA LEU A 42 -9.75 -4.75 10.36
C LEU A 42 -10.48 -5.02 9.04
N ARG A 43 -9.88 -4.66 7.91
CA ARG A 43 -10.34 -5.06 6.56
C ARG A 43 -9.16 -5.45 5.68
N ILE A 44 -9.26 -6.58 4.99
CA ILE A 44 -8.36 -6.92 3.89
C ILE A 44 -9.06 -6.65 2.56
N LYS A 45 -8.35 -6.05 1.59
CA LYS A 45 -8.76 -6.02 0.19
C LYS A 45 -7.58 -6.27 -0.72
N THR A 46 -7.84 -6.98 -1.80
CA THR A 46 -6.90 -7.13 -2.91
C THR A 46 -6.86 -5.85 -3.75
N HIS A 47 -5.67 -5.33 -4.05
CA HIS A 47 -5.52 -4.15 -4.89
C HIS A 47 -5.92 -4.45 -6.35
N PRO A 48 -6.79 -3.61 -6.97
CA PRO A 48 -7.47 -3.95 -8.23
C PRO A 48 -6.55 -4.15 -9.44
N PHE A 49 -5.32 -3.63 -9.42
CA PHE A 49 -4.40 -3.71 -10.56
C PHE A 49 -3.21 -4.65 -10.35
N THR A 50 -2.73 -4.82 -9.11
CA THR A 50 -1.56 -5.67 -8.81
C THR A 50 -1.94 -7.05 -8.27
N GLY A 51 -3.17 -7.23 -7.78
CA GLY A 51 -3.58 -8.51 -7.17
C GLY A 51 -2.98 -8.79 -5.79
N LYS A 52 -2.14 -7.89 -5.25
CA LYS A 52 -1.51 -8.04 -3.92
C LYS A 52 -2.47 -7.61 -2.80
N PRO A 53 -2.40 -8.22 -1.60
CA PRO A 53 -3.26 -7.91 -0.46
C PRO A 53 -2.84 -6.63 0.29
N TYR A 54 -3.84 -5.88 0.76
CA TYR A 54 -3.69 -4.73 1.66
C TYR A 54 -4.62 -4.90 2.86
N ILE A 55 -4.15 -4.52 4.05
CA ILE A 55 -4.88 -4.68 5.31
C ILE A 55 -4.93 -3.34 6.05
N SER A 56 -6.12 -2.77 6.27
CA SER A 56 -6.28 -1.60 7.14
C SER A 56 -6.70 -2.01 8.54
N TYR A 57 -6.08 -1.38 9.55
CA TYR A 57 -6.30 -1.68 10.96
C TYR A 57 -5.97 -0.47 11.83
N TYR A 58 -6.47 -0.50 13.07
CA TYR A 58 -6.07 0.42 14.13
C TYR A 58 -5.17 -0.29 15.13
N ASP A 59 -4.04 0.32 15.49
CA ASP A 59 -3.13 -0.18 16.51
C ASP A 59 -3.30 0.62 17.81
N ALA A 60 -3.89 0.00 18.84
CA ALA A 60 -4.09 0.62 20.14
C ALA A 60 -2.80 0.77 20.96
N ASN A 61 -1.69 0.12 20.59
CA ASN A 61 -0.39 0.33 21.25
C ASN A 61 0.22 1.68 20.87
N THR A 62 0.14 2.06 19.59
CA THR A 62 0.72 3.30 19.05
C THR A 62 -0.30 4.43 18.85
N TYR A 63 -1.59 4.10 18.90
CA TYR A 63 -2.74 4.96 18.60
C TYR A 63 -2.77 5.42 17.13
N GLU A 64 -2.36 4.53 16.21
CA GLU A 64 -2.25 4.83 14.78
C GLU A 64 -3.26 4.01 13.96
N VAL A 65 -3.84 4.66 12.94
CA VAL A 65 -4.49 3.98 11.83
C VAL A 65 -3.41 3.64 10.82
N LYS A 66 -3.30 2.37 10.46
CA LYS A 66 -2.25 1.82 9.61
C LYS A 66 -2.84 1.13 8.37
N LEU A 67 -2.06 1.09 7.30
CA LEU A 67 -2.31 0.29 6.11
C LEU A 67 -1.08 -0.57 5.85
N ALA A 68 -1.20 -1.88 6.06
CA ALA A 68 -0.16 -2.82 5.62
C ALA A 68 -0.39 -3.21 4.16
N SER A 69 0.68 -3.27 3.37
CA SER A 69 0.67 -3.71 1.97
C SER A 69 1.77 -4.72 1.72
N LEU A 70 1.49 -5.77 0.96
CA LEU A 70 2.49 -6.79 0.63
C LEU A 70 3.18 -6.42 -0.69
N GLN A 71 4.47 -6.09 -0.60
CA GLN A 71 5.34 -5.70 -1.72
C GLN A 71 6.65 -6.47 -1.60
N GLU A 72 7.16 -7.03 -2.71
CA GLU A 72 8.42 -7.81 -2.72
C GLU A 72 8.46 -8.88 -1.61
N GLY A 73 7.32 -9.56 -1.39
CA GLY A 73 7.20 -10.63 -0.41
C GLY A 73 7.33 -10.19 1.06
N VAL A 74 7.26 -8.88 1.33
CA VAL A 74 7.38 -8.28 2.68
C VAL A 74 6.23 -7.31 2.92
N TRP A 75 5.78 -7.22 4.17
CA TRP A 75 4.77 -6.25 4.59
C TRP A 75 5.42 -4.88 4.84
N ASP A 76 5.09 -3.92 3.98
CA ASP A 76 5.32 -2.50 4.24
C ASP A 76 4.10 -1.89 4.97
N ILE A 77 4.33 -0.91 5.85
CA ILE A 77 3.31 -0.38 6.77
C ILE A 77 3.26 1.14 6.72
N ASP A 78 2.23 1.65 6.05
CA ASP A 78 1.89 3.06 5.98
C ASP A 78 1.15 3.53 7.24
N ILE A 79 1.53 4.70 7.77
CA ILE A 79 0.78 5.39 8.82
C ILE A 79 -0.23 6.32 8.15
N VAL A 80 -1.50 5.88 8.11
CA VAL A 80 -2.64 6.66 7.58
C VAL A 80 -2.91 7.89 8.45
N ALA A 81 -2.91 7.71 9.78
CA ALA A 81 -3.12 8.79 10.74
C ALA A 81 -2.63 8.42 12.15
N SER A 82 -1.88 9.30 12.79
CA SER A 82 -1.58 9.21 14.24
C SER A 82 -2.65 9.95 15.04
N LEU A 83 -3.33 9.25 15.96
CA LEU A 83 -4.38 9.80 16.81
C LEU A 83 -3.86 10.17 18.21
N ALA A 84 -4.65 10.91 18.99
CA ALA A 84 -4.30 11.15 20.39
C ALA A 84 -4.64 9.91 21.24
N PRO A 85 -3.89 9.61 22.33
CA PRO A 85 -4.27 8.54 23.24
C PRO A 85 -5.68 8.73 23.82
N SER A 86 -6.54 7.73 23.67
CA SER A 86 -7.93 7.79 24.14
C SER A 86 -8.48 6.42 24.53
N ASN A 87 -9.55 6.41 25.31
CA ASN A 87 -10.30 5.19 25.67
C ASN A 87 -11.58 5.06 24.81
N ILE A 88 -11.55 5.52 23.56
CA ILE A 88 -12.66 5.26 22.62
C ILE A 88 -12.50 3.82 22.15
N GLY A 89 -13.48 2.96 22.46
CA GLY A 89 -13.60 1.65 21.84
C GLY A 89 -14.35 1.74 20.51
N ASP A 90 -14.22 0.68 19.71
CA ASP A 90 -14.81 0.52 18.38
C ASP A 90 -14.28 1.51 17.33
N LEU A 91 -12.96 1.65 17.26
CA LEU A 91 -12.29 2.37 16.16
C LEU A 91 -12.21 1.49 14.90
N ALA A 92 -13.36 1.35 14.23
CA ALA A 92 -13.47 0.60 12.99
C ALA A 92 -12.75 1.27 11.82
N THR A 93 -11.97 0.48 11.08
CA THR A 93 -11.40 0.87 9.78
C THR A 93 -12.16 0.19 8.64
N CYS A 94 -12.37 0.91 7.53
CA CYS A 94 -12.80 0.31 6.27
C CYS A 94 -11.82 0.71 5.17
N LEU A 95 -11.50 -0.22 4.27
CA LEU A 95 -10.57 -0.04 3.16
C LEU A 95 -11.32 -0.08 1.83
N SER A 96 -10.96 0.79 0.89
CA SER A 96 -11.30 0.63 -0.53
C SER A 96 -10.25 1.33 -1.40
N PHE A 97 -10.30 1.08 -2.71
CA PHE A 97 -9.36 1.63 -3.68
C PHE A 97 -10.10 2.49 -4.71
N HIS A 98 -9.54 3.64 -5.05
CA HIS A 98 -10.11 4.51 -6.09
C HIS A 98 -10.05 3.79 -7.45
N PRO A 99 -11.19 3.55 -8.13
CA PRO A 99 -11.31 2.51 -9.17
C PRO A 99 -10.55 2.82 -10.48
N VAL A 100 -10.05 4.05 -10.65
CA VAL A 100 -9.26 4.48 -11.82
C VAL A 100 -7.75 4.54 -11.54
N THR A 101 -7.37 4.85 -10.30
CA THR A 101 -5.95 5.12 -9.94
C THR A 101 -5.34 4.04 -9.06
N GLY A 102 -6.15 3.19 -8.44
CA GLY A 102 -5.69 2.15 -7.51
C GLY A 102 -5.33 2.69 -6.12
N LEU A 103 -5.26 4.01 -5.95
CA LEU A 103 -4.85 4.63 -4.69
C LEU A 103 -5.80 4.23 -3.54
N PRO A 104 -5.26 3.82 -2.38
CA PRO A 104 -6.04 3.39 -1.24
C PRO A 104 -6.71 4.57 -0.52
N ALA A 105 -7.87 4.27 0.07
CA ALA A 105 -8.52 5.12 1.05
C ALA A 105 -9.01 4.29 2.24
N VAL A 106 -8.93 4.88 3.42
CA VAL A 106 -9.31 4.28 4.68
C VAL A 106 -10.23 5.23 5.44
N THR A 107 -11.45 4.80 5.78
CA THR A 107 -12.26 5.52 6.77
C THR A 107 -11.89 5.08 8.17
N TYR A 108 -11.89 6.02 9.11
CA TYR A 108 -11.60 5.79 10.52
C TYR A 108 -12.29 6.84 11.39
N SER A 109 -12.52 6.53 12.66
CA SER A 109 -13.01 7.51 13.64
C SER A 109 -11.84 8.15 14.39
N GLY A 110 -11.86 9.47 14.55
CA GLY A 110 -10.86 10.19 15.31
C GLY A 110 -11.22 10.32 16.78
N THR A 111 -10.23 10.62 17.61
CA THR A 111 -10.40 10.73 19.07
C THR A 111 -11.14 11.99 19.53
N ASP A 112 -11.53 12.84 18.59
CA ASP A 112 -12.45 13.96 18.78
C ASP A 112 -13.91 13.60 18.42
N TRP A 113 -14.21 12.32 18.20
CA TRP A 113 -15.51 11.77 17.85
C TRP A 113 -16.08 12.30 16.53
N LYS A 114 -15.20 12.51 15.55
CA LYS A 114 -15.54 12.74 14.14
C LYS A 114 -15.19 11.53 13.29
N LEU A 115 -15.88 11.40 12.18
CA LEU A 115 -15.59 10.39 11.17
C LEU A 115 -14.73 10.98 10.04
N TYR A 116 -13.66 10.28 9.69
CA TYR A 116 -12.66 10.72 8.72
C TYR A 116 -12.63 9.80 7.49
N TYR A 117 -12.27 10.40 6.36
CA TYR A 117 -11.88 9.72 5.12
C TYR A 117 -10.42 10.06 4.85
N GLY A 118 -9.51 9.14 5.17
CA GLY A 118 -8.11 9.20 4.77
C GLY A 118 -7.93 8.67 3.36
N TYR A 119 -7.13 9.33 2.54
CA TYR A 119 -6.83 8.92 1.17
C TYR A 119 -5.40 9.27 0.78
N GLN A 120 -4.77 8.41 -0.01
CA GLN A 120 -3.43 8.63 -0.51
C GLN A 120 -3.46 9.47 -1.80
N ASP A 121 -2.46 10.35 -1.99
CA ASP A 121 -2.25 11.08 -3.25
C ASP A 121 -1.23 10.39 -4.17
N GLU A 122 -1.06 10.92 -5.40
CA GLU A 122 -0.17 10.40 -6.43
C GLU A 122 1.32 10.39 -6.02
N PHE A 123 1.68 11.04 -4.90
CA PHE A 123 3.03 11.08 -4.34
C PHE A 123 3.17 10.22 -3.07
N GLY A 124 2.15 9.41 -2.73
CA GLY A 124 2.15 8.54 -1.56
C GLY A 124 1.72 9.21 -0.24
N ASN A 125 1.38 10.51 -0.23
CA ASN A 125 1.05 11.19 1.03
C ASN A 125 -0.40 10.94 1.45
N TRP A 126 -0.60 10.70 2.74
CA TRP A 126 -1.92 10.58 3.34
C TRP A 126 -2.55 11.95 3.62
N ASN A 127 -3.71 12.17 3.01
CA ASN A 127 -4.58 13.33 3.18
C ASN A 127 -5.87 12.88 3.89
N ALA A 128 -6.59 13.79 4.57
CA ALA A 128 -7.80 13.42 5.33
C ALA A 128 -8.91 14.48 5.29
N ASP A 129 -10.13 14.04 4.96
CA ASP A 129 -11.36 14.83 5.03
C ASP A 129 -12.20 14.46 6.26
N TYR A 130 -13.03 15.40 6.72
CA TYR A 130 -14.08 15.15 7.71
C TYR A 130 -15.39 14.78 6.99
N ILE A 131 -15.92 13.58 7.22
CA ILE A 131 -17.20 13.13 6.66
C ILE A 131 -18.36 13.79 7.41
N ASP A 132 -18.37 13.65 8.74
CA ASP A 132 -19.33 14.28 9.63
C ASP A 132 -18.57 15.01 10.76
N THR A 133 -19.12 16.15 11.17
CA THR A 133 -18.56 17.03 12.20
C THR A 133 -19.44 17.08 13.45
N ALA A 134 -20.56 16.36 13.46
CA ALA A 134 -21.41 16.19 14.63
C ALA A 134 -20.61 15.53 15.78
N PRO A 135 -20.68 16.05 17.02
CA PRO A 135 -20.04 15.40 18.16
C PRO A 135 -20.69 14.04 18.42
N ALA A 136 -19.87 13.00 18.56
CA ALA A 136 -20.27 11.58 18.53
C ALA A 136 -20.72 11.09 17.15
N SER A 137 -20.04 11.52 16.09
CA SER A 137 -20.01 10.74 14.84
C SER A 137 -19.42 9.36 15.19
N GLY A 138 -20.14 8.29 14.87
CA GLY A 138 -19.74 6.94 15.26
C GLY A 138 -18.69 6.34 14.34
N SER A 139 -18.68 5.01 14.27
CA SER A 139 -17.74 4.24 13.45
C SER A 139 -18.25 4.11 12.02
N ALA A 140 -17.35 4.15 11.03
CA ALA A 140 -17.68 3.70 9.68
C ALA A 140 -17.63 2.19 9.62
N PHE A 141 -18.57 1.59 8.90
CA PHE A 141 -18.71 0.13 8.80
C PHE A 141 -18.57 -0.40 7.37
N GLY A 142 -18.61 0.49 6.38
CA GLY A 142 -18.24 0.20 5.00
C GLY A 142 -17.82 1.46 4.23
N LEU A 143 -16.88 1.31 3.32
CA LEU A 143 -16.37 2.31 2.37
C LEU A 143 -16.29 1.64 1.00
N GLU A 144 -16.94 2.23 -0.02
CA GLU A 144 -16.80 1.80 -1.41
C GLU A 144 -16.87 2.96 -2.41
N TYR A 145 -16.36 2.76 -3.63
CA TYR A 145 -16.48 3.74 -4.72
C TYR A 145 -17.53 3.34 -5.74
N ASP A 146 -18.37 4.30 -6.15
CA ASP A 146 -19.26 4.08 -7.29
C ASP A 146 -18.52 4.12 -8.64
N HIS A 147 -19.25 3.81 -9.72
CA HIS A 147 -18.71 3.84 -11.09
C HIS A 147 -18.24 5.22 -11.56
N ASN A 148 -18.60 6.30 -10.85
CA ASN A 148 -18.11 7.66 -11.11
C ASN A 148 -16.89 8.02 -10.24
N SER A 149 -16.33 7.02 -9.52
CA SER A 149 -15.24 7.18 -8.56
C SER A 149 -15.58 8.08 -7.35
N VAL A 150 -16.87 8.17 -7.00
CA VAL A 150 -17.29 8.86 -5.76
C VAL A 150 -17.22 7.87 -4.59
N PRO A 151 -16.52 8.19 -3.48
CA PRO A 151 -16.55 7.38 -2.28
C PRO A 151 -17.90 7.54 -1.57
N TRP A 152 -18.47 6.40 -1.19
CA TRP A 152 -19.67 6.22 -0.38
C TRP A 152 -19.28 5.55 0.94
N VAL A 153 -19.84 6.03 2.05
CA VAL A 153 -19.53 5.55 3.41
C VAL A 153 -20.83 5.33 4.19
N ILE A 154 -20.97 4.15 4.81
CA ILE A 154 -22.03 3.88 5.79
C ILE A 154 -21.51 4.02 7.22
N TYR A 155 -22.30 4.69 8.05
CA TYR A 155 -22.03 4.87 9.47
C TYR A 155 -23.34 5.05 10.26
N ASN A 156 -23.25 4.89 11.59
CA ASN A 156 -24.23 5.40 12.52
C ASN A 156 -23.52 6.21 13.62
N ASN A 157 -24.27 6.74 14.59
CA ASN A 157 -23.73 7.49 15.71
C ASN A 157 -24.18 6.83 17.03
N PHE A 158 -23.26 6.60 17.98
CA PHE A 158 -23.53 5.97 19.28
C PHE A 158 -24.64 6.63 20.12
N ASN A 159 -25.01 7.88 19.80
CA ASN A 159 -26.06 8.64 20.49
C ASN A 159 -27.48 8.39 19.95
N ASP A 160 -27.63 8.00 18.67
CA ASP A 160 -28.94 7.92 18.01
C ASP A 160 -29.15 6.68 17.14
N PHE A 161 -28.10 5.92 16.82
CA PHE A 161 -28.12 4.72 15.98
C PHE A 161 -28.75 4.92 14.59
N ILE A 162 -28.96 6.17 14.15
CA ILE A 162 -29.56 6.47 12.85
C ILE A 162 -28.62 6.00 11.75
N VAL A 163 -29.15 5.17 10.83
CA VAL A 163 -28.43 4.67 9.66
C VAL A 163 -28.20 5.81 8.68
N ARG A 164 -26.93 6.17 8.46
CA ARG A 164 -26.51 7.25 7.57
C ARG A 164 -25.63 6.71 6.47
N VAL A 165 -25.81 7.29 5.29
CA VAL A 165 -24.88 7.13 4.17
C VAL A 165 -24.39 8.51 3.76
N ALA A 166 -23.08 8.68 3.67
CA ALA A 166 -22.44 9.87 3.15
C ALA A 166 -21.76 9.57 1.82
N HIS A 167 -21.75 10.53 0.90
CA HIS A 167 -20.94 10.48 -0.31
C HIS A 167 -20.27 11.82 -0.59
N LYS A 168 -19.13 11.80 -1.27
CA LYS A 168 -18.44 13.04 -1.63
C LYS A 168 -19.13 13.72 -2.82
N SER A 169 -19.24 15.05 -2.76
CA SER A 169 -19.88 15.91 -3.74
C SER A 169 -19.04 17.19 -3.86
N GLY A 170 -18.14 17.19 -4.84
CA GLY A 170 -17.03 18.16 -4.90
C GLY A 170 -16.15 18.08 -3.66
N GLU A 171 -15.96 19.20 -2.97
CA GLU A 171 -15.16 19.32 -1.74
C GLU A 171 -15.96 19.07 -0.46
N SER A 172 -17.18 18.56 -0.55
CA SER A 172 -18.09 18.40 0.60
C SER A 172 -18.75 17.03 0.64
N TRP A 173 -19.07 16.55 1.84
CA TRP A 173 -19.83 15.32 2.05
C TRP A 173 -21.33 15.63 2.12
N GLU A 174 -22.12 14.93 1.31
CA GLU A 174 -23.58 14.94 1.38
C GLU A 174 -24.05 13.74 2.20
N ILE A 175 -24.77 13.99 3.30
CA ILE A 175 -25.21 12.98 4.26
C ILE A 175 -26.72 12.75 4.12
N THR A 176 -27.12 11.50 3.90
CA THR A 176 -28.51 11.06 3.82
C THR A 176 -28.84 10.07 4.94
N GLN A 177 -29.97 10.29 5.61
CA GLN A 177 -30.56 9.31 6.53
C GLN A 177 -31.32 8.22 5.76
N VAL A 178 -31.01 6.95 6.01
CA VAL A 178 -31.62 5.80 5.33
C VAL A 178 -32.72 5.15 6.17
N ASP A 179 -32.50 5.00 7.47
CA ASP A 179 -33.50 4.53 8.44
C ASP A 179 -33.39 5.30 9.78
N THR A 180 -34.29 5.05 10.72
CA THR A 180 -34.34 5.72 12.03
C THR A 180 -33.41 5.12 13.08
N ASP A 181 -32.94 3.89 12.85
CA ASP A 181 -32.23 3.07 13.83
C ASP A 181 -31.58 1.88 13.11
N GLY A 182 -30.39 1.48 13.55
CA GLY A 182 -29.69 0.28 13.09
C GLY A 182 -28.32 0.06 13.73
N ALA A 183 -27.82 -1.15 13.60
CA ALA A 183 -26.48 -1.63 13.98
C ALA A 183 -25.98 -2.67 12.94
N SER A 184 -24.72 -3.09 13.06
CA SER A 184 -24.06 -4.12 12.21
C SER A 184 -24.29 -3.90 10.71
N PHE A 185 -23.43 -3.12 10.07
CA PHE A 185 -23.63 -2.69 8.68
C PHE A 185 -22.57 -3.24 7.75
N ASP A 186 -22.95 -3.38 6.47
CA ASP A 186 -22.01 -3.48 5.37
C ASP A 186 -22.57 -2.73 4.14
N LEU A 187 -21.67 -2.32 3.23
CA LEU A 187 -21.94 -1.50 2.05
C LEU A 187 -21.33 -2.16 0.82
N ALA A 188 -22.14 -2.39 -0.20
CA ALA A 188 -21.67 -2.85 -1.50
C ALA A 188 -22.22 -1.96 -2.63
N ILE A 189 -21.49 -1.88 -3.73
CA ILE A 189 -21.92 -1.16 -4.94
C ILE A 189 -22.51 -2.17 -5.93
N HIS A 190 -23.70 -1.88 -6.44
CA HIS A 190 -24.39 -2.77 -7.38
C HIS A 190 -23.68 -2.78 -8.75
N PRO A 191 -23.16 -3.93 -9.24
CA PRO A 191 -22.23 -3.97 -10.38
C PRO A 191 -22.72 -3.43 -11.74
N GLU A 192 -24.03 -3.39 -12.00
CA GLU A 192 -24.56 -2.74 -13.23
C GLU A 192 -24.86 -1.24 -13.08
N THR A 193 -25.52 -0.85 -11.99
CA THR A 193 -26.04 0.51 -11.82
C THR A 193 -25.01 1.47 -11.23
N GLY A 194 -24.00 0.95 -10.52
CA GLY A 194 -23.06 1.73 -9.75
C GLY A 194 -23.66 2.37 -8.50
N TYR A 195 -24.89 2.05 -8.11
CA TYR A 195 -25.51 2.61 -6.91
C TYR A 195 -25.22 1.78 -5.66
N PRO A 196 -25.13 2.41 -4.48
CA PRO A 196 -24.90 1.72 -3.23
C PRO A 196 -26.12 0.92 -2.78
N ALA A 197 -25.85 -0.21 -2.15
CA ALA A 197 -26.78 -0.96 -1.34
C ALA A 197 -26.13 -1.33 -0.01
N ILE A 198 -26.95 -1.47 1.02
CA ILE A 198 -26.51 -1.70 2.39
C ILE A 198 -27.30 -2.85 3.01
N ALA A 199 -26.62 -3.62 3.85
CA ALA A 199 -27.25 -4.56 4.78
C ALA A 199 -27.09 -3.99 6.19
N TYR A 200 -28.12 -4.11 7.02
CA TYR A 200 -28.08 -3.65 8.41
C TYR A 200 -29.08 -4.40 9.28
N LEU A 201 -28.81 -4.49 10.58
CA LEU A 201 -29.81 -4.93 11.55
C LEU A 201 -30.57 -3.70 12.06
N LYS A 202 -31.89 -3.72 11.92
CA LYS A 202 -32.79 -2.68 12.43
C LYS A 202 -33.20 -3.00 13.87
N ILE A 203 -32.98 -2.04 14.77
CA ILE A 203 -33.18 -2.20 16.22
C ILE A 203 -34.65 -1.93 16.57
N THR A 204 -35.46 -2.98 16.75
CA THR A 204 -36.90 -2.77 17.05
C THR A 204 -37.20 -2.63 18.54
N ASP A 205 -36.39 -3.24 19.42
CA ASP A 205 -36.48 -3.09 20.87
C ASP A 205 -35.12 -3.35 21.56
N PHE A 206 -34.52 -2.28 22.08
CA PHE A 206 -33.24 -2.31 22.83
C PHE A 206 -33.26 -3.22 24.07
N ASP A 207 -34.42 -3.47 24.69
CA ASP A 207 -34.53 -4.31 25.89
C ASP A 207 -34.78 -5.80 25.56
N GLN A 208 -35.14 -6.12 24.32
CA GLN A 208 -35.51 -7.49 23.89
C GLN A 208 -34.63 -8.06 22.77
N PHE A 209 -33.70 -7.28 22.22
CA PHE A 209 -32.77 -7.69 21.14
C PHE A 209 -33.49 -8.17 19.86
N ALA A 210 -34.77 -7.84 19.70
CA ALA A 210 -35.57 -8.22 18.54
C ALA A 210 -35.17 -7.36 17.33
N ASP A 211 -34.29 -7.91 16.50
CA ASP A 211 -33.71 -7.25 15.35
C ASP A 211 -34.31 -7.76 14.04
N VAL A 212 -34.24 -6.93 13.00
CA VAL A 212 -34.67 -7.30 11.66
C VAL A 212 -33.51 -7.10 10.72
N LEU A 213 -33.10 -8.16 10.00
CA LEU A 213 -32.13 -8.01 8.92
C LEU A 213 -32.80 -7.30 7.76
N MET A 214 -32.31 -6.10 7.48
CA MET A 214 -32.78 -5.22 6.43
C MET A 214 -31.77 -5.17 5.29
N TYR A 215 -32.29 -5.12 4.08
CA TYR A 215 -31.54 -4.72 2.89
C TYR A 215 -32.12 -3.40 2.40
N ALA A 216 -31.25 -2.46 2.02
CA ALA A 216 -31.68 -1.21 1.40
C ALA A 216 -30.81 -0.87 0.20
N SER A 217 -31.42 -0.53 -0.94
CA SER A 217 -30.73 -0.17 -2.17
C SER A 217 -31.12 1.21 -2.65
N TYR A 218 -30.14 2.02 -3.06
CA TYR A 218 -30.39 3.33 -3.63
C TYR A 218 -30.75 3.22 -5.12
N ASN A 219 -31.91 3.77 -5.51
CA ASN A 219 -32.40 3.72 -6.90
C ASN A 219 -32.03 4.96 -7.75
N GLY A 220 -31.13 5.81 -7.26
CA GLY A 220 -30.81 7.11 -7.86
C GLY A 220 -31.74 8.26 -7.45
N SER A 221 -32.70 8.02 -6.54
CA SER A 221 -33.60 9.07 -6.01
C SER A 221 -34.10 8.79 -4.59
N SER A 222 -34.27 7.53 -4.20
CA SER A 222 -34.67 7.09 -2.86
C SER A 222 -34.00 5.78 -2.50
N TRP A 223 -34.02 5.46 -1.20
CA TRP A 223 -33.68 4.15 -0.67
C TRP A 223 -34.92 3.27 -0.64
N ASP A 224 -34.92 2.22 -1.46
CA ASP A 224 -35.92 1.15 -1.39
C ASP A 224 -35.44 0.13 -0.35
N LYS A 225 -36.35 -0.39 0.49
CA LYS A 225 -36.01 -1.16 1.69
C LYS A 225 -36.83 -2.43 1.81
N GLU A 226 -36.16 -3.53 2.11
CA GLU A 226 -36.74 -4.87 2.24
C GLU A 226 -36.33 -5.53 3.55
N ILE A 227 -37.22 -6.39 4.06
CA ILE A 227 -36.92 -7.31 5.15
C ILE A 227 -36.33 -8.57 4.51
N VAL A 228 -35.10 -8.90 4.90
CA VAL A 228 -34.41 -10.14 4.52
C VAL A 228 -34.82 -11.26 5.47
N ASP A 229 -34.64 -11.02 6.77
CA ASP A 229 -34.98 -11.94 7.86
C ASP A 229 -35.57 -11.17 9.05
N ASN A 230 -36.58 -11.75 9.69
CA ASN A 230 -37.29 -11.22 10.85
C ASN A 230 -37.42 -12.29 11.95
N SER A 231 -36.47 -13.24 11.98
CA SER A 231 -36.35 -14.28 13.01
C SER A 231 -35.13 -14.09 13.93
N ASN A 232 -34.49 -12.92 13.84
CA ASN A 232 -33.25 -12.61 14.55
C ASN A 232 -33.54 -12.05 15.97
N ASP A 233 -32.92 -12.64 17.00
CA ASP A 233 -33.06 -12.20 18.40
C ASP A 233 -31.77 -11.53 18.96
N ASP A 234 -30.83 -11.02 18.12
CA ASP A 234 -29.79 -10.03 18.51
C ASP A 234 -29.00 -9.41 17.33
N HIS A 235 -28.19 -8.40 17.66
CA HIS A 235 -27.23 -7.61 16.86
C HIS A 235 -26.06 -8.44 16.27
N GLY A 236 -26.35 -9.53 15.58
CA GLY A 236 -25.35 -10.32 14.85
C GLY A 236 -24.54 -9.47 13.85
N PRO A 237 -23.22 -9.69 13.70
CA PRO A 237 -22.49 -9.12 12.58
C PRO A 237 -22.96 -9.71 11.25
N LEU A 238 -22.73 -8.96 10.18
CA LEU A 238 -23.08 -9.31 8.82
C LEU A 238 -22.04 -8.81 7.81
N SER A 239 -22.11 -9.33 6.59
CA SER A 239 -21.40 -8.82 5.42
C SER A 239 -22.25 -8.99 4.17
N LEU A 240 -22.13 -8.06 3.21
CA LEU A 240 -22.93 -7.94 1.98
C LEU A 240 -22.03 -7.90 0.74
N VAL A 241 -22.32 -8.77 -0.23
CA VAL A 241 -21.71 -8.72 -1.57
C VAL A 241 -22.76 -8.87 -2.66
N PHE A 242 -22.38 -8.56 -3.90
CA PHE A 242 -23.18 -8.86 -5.09
C PHE A 242 -22.60 -10.03 -5.88
N HIS A 243 -23.45 -10.91 -6.37
CA HIS A 243 -23.00 -12.00 -7.24
C HIS A 243 -22.53 -11.45 -8.60
N PRO A 244 -21.31 -11.75 -9.09
CA PRO A 244 -20.71 -11.03 -10.22
C PRO A 244 -21.48 -11.11 -11.55
N THR A 245 -22.24 -12.19 -11.79
CA THR A 245 -22.98 -12.37 -13.07
C THR A 245 -24.49 -12.16 -13.01
N SER A 246 -25.13 -12.30 -11.85
CA SER A 246 -26.58 -12.09 -11.67
C SER A 246 -26.90 -10.76 -11.00
N HIS A 247 -25.89 -10.13 -10.40
CA HIS A 247 -25.96 -8.86 -9.67
C HIS A 247 -26.98 -8.89 -8.52
N TYR A 248 -27.28 -10.09 -8.00
CA TYR A 248 -28.15 -10.25 -6.84
C TYR A 248 -27.35 -10.12 -5.54
N PRO A 249 -27.90 -9.41 -4.54
CA PRO A 249 -27.26 -9.27 -3.24
C PRO A 249 -27.26 -10.60 -2.48
N MET A 250 -26.18 -10.81 -1.72
CA MET A 250 -25.94 -11.97 -0.88
C MET A 250 -25.36 -11.49 0.45
N ILE A 251 -25.89 -12.01 1.55
CA ILE A 251 -25.60 -11.57 2.90
C ILE A 251 -25.22 -12.77 3.76
N ALA A 252 -24.07 -12.74 4.41
CA ALA A 252 -23.73 -13.64 5.50
C ALA A 252 -24.04 -12.95 6.83
N TYR A 253 -24.63 -13.65 7.79
CA TYR A 253 -25.00 -13.08 9.09
C TYR A 253 -25.10 -14.15 10.18
N THR A 254 -24.93 -13.75 11.44
CA THR A 254 -25.00 -14.66 12.61
C THR A 254 -26.10 -14.23 13.59
N PRO A 255 -27.38 -14.56 13.32
CA PRO A 255 -28.46 -14.29 14.26
C PRO A 255 -28.24 -15.08 15.55
N LYS A 256 -28.44 -14.42 16.68
CA LYS A 256 -28.43 -15.10 17.98
C LYS A 256 -29.79 -15.75 18.17
N ILE A 257 -29.80 -17.07 18.37
CA ILE A 257 -31.03 -17.86 18.55
C ILE A 257 -31.29 -18.09 20.05
N SER A 258 -30.24 -18.07 20.86
CA SER A 258 -30.34 -18.02 22.32
C SER A 258 -29.03 -17.52 22.96
N PRO A 259 -28.99 -17.18 24.26
CA PRO A 259 -27.77 -16.75 24.93
C PRO A 259 -26.65 -17.81 24.85
N GLY A 260 -25.61 -17.52 24.06
CA GLY A 260 -24.48 -18.42 23.81
C GLY A 260 -24.71 -19.44 22.68
N ASN A 261 -25.61 -19.16 21.73
CA ASN A 261 -25.78 -19.96 20.51
C ASN A 261 -26.17 -19.05 19.32
N ARG A 262 -25.17 -18.57 18.59
CA ARG A 262 -25.26 -18.04 17.23
C ARG A 262 -24.91 -19.13 16.21
N ASP A 263 -25.76 -19.27 15.20
CA ASP A 263 -25.49 -20.12 14.03
C ASP A 263 -25.16 -19.20 12.84
N LEU A 264 -24.50 -19.71 11.80
CA LEU A 264 -24.14 -18.96 10.59
C LEU A 264 -25.19 -19.17 9.51
N TYR A 265 -25.76 -18.07 8.99
CA TYR A 265 -26.72 -18.08 7.90
C TYR A 265 -26.22 -17.31 6.68
N PHE A 266 -26.73 -17.71 5.53
CA PHE A 266 -26.50 -17.08 4.24
C PHE A 266 -27.84 -16.79 3.57
N ALA A 267 -28.11 -15.52 3.27
CA ALA A 267 -29.29 -15.06 2.56
C ALA A 267 -28.92 -14.58 1.16
N ALA A 268 -29.57 -15.10 0.12
CA ALA A 268 -29.35 -14.68 -1.26
C ALA A 268 -30.68 -14.31 -1.94
N TRP A 269 -30.70 -13.20 -2.66
CA TRP A 269 -31.85 -12.82 -3.48
C TRP A 269 -31.89 -13.65 -4.77
N ASN A 270 -33.07 -14.18 -5.12
CA ASN A 270 -33.26 -14.99 -6.33
C ASN A 270 -33.98 -14.26 -7.49
N GLY A 271 -34.13 -12.94 -7.39
CA GLY A 271 -34.94 -12.13 -8.33
C GLY A 271 -36.40 -11.98 -7.93
N SER A 272 -36.88 -12.68 -6.88
CA SER A 272 -38.28 -12.61 -6.43
C SER A 272 -38.51 -12.75 -4.92
N ALA A 273 -37.57 -13.38 -4.20
CA ALA A 273 -37.57 -13.53 -2.75
C ALA A 273 -36.14 -13.78 -2.25
N TRP A 274 -35.93 -13.53 -0.96
CA TRP A 274 -34.75 -13.99 -0.23
C TRP A 274 -34.85 -15.49 0.02
N ALA A 275 -33.81 -16.23 -0.34
CA ALA A 275 -33.59 -17.62 0.05
C ALA A 275 -32.55 -17.64 1.17
N ILE A 276 -32.88 -18.26 2.29
CA ILE A 276 -32.03 -18.33 3.48
C ILE A 276 -31.59 -19.77 3.70
N GLU A 277 -30.29 -19.94 3.93
CA GLU A 277 -29.61 -21.21 4.17
C GLU A 277 -28.87 -21.17 5.50
N GLU A 278 -28.96 -22.26 6.27
CA GLU A 278 -28.09 -22.50 7.43
C GLU A 278 -26.76 -23.07 6.93
N VAL A 279 -25.65 -22.39 7.22
CA VAL A 279 -24.31 -22.73 6.74
C VAL A 279 -23.58 -23.60 7.76
N ASP A 280 -23.66 -23.23 9.03
CA ASP A 280 -23.08 -23.98 10.15
C ASP A 280 -23.84 -23.66 11.45
N ASN A 281 -24.03 -24.68 12.29
CA ASN A 281 -24.75 -24.64 13.57
C ASN A 281 -23.94 -25.31 14.71
N VAL A 282 -22.64 -25.53 14.49
CA VAL A 282 -21.76 -26.21 15.45
C VAL A 282 -20.99 -25.17 16.26
N GLY A 283 -21.39 -25.01 17.53
CA GLY A 283 -20.76 -24.06 18.47
C GLY A 283 -21.38 -22.66 18.40
N ASP A 284 -20.87 -21.72 19.19
CA ASP A 284 -21.33 -20.34 19.17
C ASP A 284 -20.53 -19.55 18.13
N ILE A 285 -21.10 -19.32 16.95
CA ILE A 285 -20.41 -18.64 15.84
C ILE A 285 -20.40 -17.14 16.09
N GLY A 286 -19.29 -16.66 16.68
CA GLY A 286 -19.23 -15.34 17.29
C GLY A 286 -18.31 -14.32 16.64
N GLY A 287 -18.58 -13.04 16.92
CA GLY A 287 -17.86 -11.90 16.37
C GLY A 287 -17.98 -11.79 14.84
N TRP A 288 -17.36 -10.76 14.28
CA TRP A 288 -17.49 -10.35 12.87
C TRP A 288 -17.41 -11.50 11.84
N VAL A 289 -18.39 -11.63 10.97
CA VAL A 289 -18.28 -12.48 9.77
C VAL A 289 -17.93 -11.60 8.58
N ASP A 290 -17.18 -12.13 7.62
CA ASP A 290 -16.90 -11.43 6.37
C ASP A 290 -17.12 -12.38 5.19
N LEU A 291 -17.72 -11.85 4.13
CA LEU A 291 -18.19 -12.59 2.95
C LEU A 291 -17.52 -12.01 1.71
N ALA A 292 -16.89 -12.85 0.91
CA ALA A 292 -16.34 -12.49 -0.38
C ALA A 292 -16.77 -13.47 -1.47
N ILE A 293 -16.55 -13.09 -2.73
CA ILE A 293 -16.78 -13.94 -3.89
C ILE A 293 -15.42 -14.29 -4.51
N ASP A 294 -15.22 -15.58 -4.73
CA ASP A 294 -14.14 -16.09 -5.57
C ASP A 294 -14.38 -15.61 -7.03
N PRO A 295 -13.48 -14.80 -7.60
CA PRO A 295 -13.69 -14.19 -8.91
C PRO A 295 -13.61 -15.18 -10.09
N VAL A 296 -13.11 -16.39 -9.87
CA VAL A 296 -12.92 -17.41 -10.92
C VAL A 296 -14.15 -18.31 -11.03
N ASN A 297 -14.66 -18.82 -9.91
CA ASN A 297 -15.83 -19.70 -9.90
C ASN A 297 -17.16 -18.99 -9.55
N ASN A 298 -17.11 -17.75 -9.06
CA ASN A 298 -18.25 -16.93 -8.60
C ASN A 298 -18.94 -17.44 -7.32
N ASN A 299 -18.34 -18.38 -6.60
CA ASN A 299 -18.93 -18.93 -5.39
C ASN A 299 -18.72 -18.00 -4.18
N PRO A 300 -19.71 -17.87 -3.28
CA PRO A 300 -19.53 -17.19 -2.01
C PRO A 300 -18.62 -18.01 -1.07
N ALA A 301 -17.76 -17.29 -0.36
CA ALA A 301 -16.98 -17.82 0.74
C ALA A 301 -17.04 -16.89 1.96
N ILE A 302 -17.13 -17.48 3.15
CA ILE A 302 -17.32 -16.77 4.41
C ILE A 302 -16.17 -17.15 5.36
N VAL A 303 -15.57 -16.15 6.01
CA VAL A 303 -14.66 -16.37 7.14
C VAL A 303 -15.37 -16.07 8.46
N TYR A 304 -15.23 -16.97 9.43
CA TYR A 304 -15.89 -16.88 10.74
C TYR A 304 -15.08 -17.61 11.81
N ARG A 305 -15.40 -17.38 13.10
CA ARG A 305 -14.80 -18.09 14.24
C ARG A 305 -15.87 -18.79 15.05
N ILE A 306 -15.46 -19.73 15.88
CA ILE A 306 -16.31 -20.28 16.94
C ILE A 306 -15.79 -19.75 18.29
N GLU A 307 -16.65 -19.10 19.06
CA GLU A 307 -16.39 -18.67 20.44
C GLU A 307 -16.69 -19.84 21.39
N GLU A 308 -15.87 -20.89 21.37
CA GLU A 308 -16.02 -21.98 22.33
C GLU A 308 -15.57 -21.57 23.74
N PHE A 309 -16.45 -21.76 24.72
CA PHE A 309 -16.12 -21.70 26.15
C PHE A 309 -15.30 -22.93 26.61
N HIS A 310 -14.25 -23.30 25.87
CA HIS A 310 -13.34 -24.40 26.20
C HIS A 310 -12.29 -23.95 27.23
N PRO A 311 -11.91 -24.78 28.22
CA PRO A 311 -10.90 -24.43 29.23
C PRO A 311 -9.50 -24.13 28.69
N ASP A 312 -9.25 -24.43 27.41
CA ASP A 312 -7.98 -24.17 26.71
C ASP A 312 -8.01 -22.89 25.84
N TYR A 313 -9.11 -22.14 25.81
CA TYR A 313 -9.28 -20.86 25.07
C TYR A 313 -8.94 -20.91 23.56
N THR A 314 -9.16 -22.05 22.92
CA THR A 314 -9.02 -22.18 21.47
C THR A 314 -10.26 -21.60 20.78
N GLU A 315 -10.17 -20.36 20.29
CA GLU A 315 -11.10 -19.81 19.28
C GLU A 315 -10.57 -20.20 17.87
N PRO A 316 -11.15 -21.22 17.21
CA PRO A 316 -10.76 -21.61 15.85
C PRO A 316 -11.34 -20.64 14.80
N LEU A 317 -10.54 -20.35 13.78
CA LEU A 317 -10.93 -19.59 12.59
C LEU A 317 -11.19 -20.56 11.43
N PHE A 318 -12.35 -20.42 10.79
CA PHE A 318 -12.79 -21.25 9.69
C PHE A 318 -13.05 -20.44 8.42
N PHE A 319 -12.68 -21.04 7.30
CA PHE A 319 -13.12 -20.67 5.97
C PHE A 319 -14.24 -21.63 5.56
N THR A 320 -15.32 -21.13 4.96
CA THR A 320 -16.30 -21.99 4.28
C THR A 320 -16.60 -21.45 2.90
N SER A 321 -16.55 -22.28 1.87
CA SER A 321 -16.91 -21.92 0.51
C SER A 321 -18.06 -22.79 0.01
N LYS A 322 -18.91 -22.24 -0.85
CA LYS A 322 -20.01 -22.98 -1.46
C LYS A 322 -19.52 -23.67 -2.73
N ASP A 323 -19.69 -24.99 -2.84
CA ASP A 323 -19.55 -25.74 -4.09
C ASP A 323 -20.91 -26.35 -4.46
N GLY A 324 -21.51 -25.82 -5.53
CA GLY A 324 -22.89 -26.13 -5.93
C GLY A 324 -23.90 -25.80 -4.83
N ASP A 325 -24.57 -26.85 -4.32
CA ASP A 325 -25.59 -26.76 -3.27
C ASP A 325 -25.04 -27.05 -1.86
N THR A 326 -23.71 -27.15 -1.69
CA THR A 326 -23.08 -27.57 -0.42
C THR A 326 -21.98 -26.63 0.04
N TRP A 327 -21.87 -26.42 1.35
CA TRP A 327 -20.80 -25.66 1.97
C TRP A 327 -19.66 -26.59 2.42
N ALA A 328 -18.43 -26.26 2.04
CA ALA A 328 -17.21 -26.96 2.40
C ALA A 328 -16.42 -26.14 3.43
N LYS A 329 -16.26 -26.67 4.64
CA LYS A 329 -15.62 -26.01 5.79
C LYS A 329 -14.18 -26.47 5.98
N GLU A 330 -13.26 -25.50 6.13
CA GLU A 330 -11.85 -25.70 6.38
C GLU A 330 -11.38 -24.91 7.61
N LEU A 331 -10.53 -25.52 8.44
CA LEU A 331 -9.87 -24.83 9.56
C LEU A 331 -8.68 -24.04 9.00
N ILE A 332 -8.65 -22.73 9.22
CA ILE A 332 -7.49 -21.88 8.92
C ILE A 332 -6.49 -22.00 10.07
N ASP A 333 -6.88 -21.60 11.29
CA ASP A 333 -5.95 -21.45 12.42
C ASP A 333 -6.66 -21.62 13.77
N LEU A 334 -5.89 -21.76 14.85
CA LEU A 334 -6.33 -21.86 16.24
C LEU A 334 -5.82 -20.67 17.05
N ASN A 335 -6.63 -20.23 18.02
CA ASN A 335 -6.32 -19.13 18.95
C ASN A 335 -6.31 -17.76 18.24
N VAL A 336 -7.38 -17.48 17.50
CA VAL A 336 -7.71 -16.15 16.97
C VAL A 336 -8.41 -15.31 18.05
N LYS A 337 -8.35 -13.97 17.97
CA LYS A 337 -8.76 -13.06 19.06
C LYS A 337 -9.80 -12.03 18.64
N LYS A 338 -9.53 -11.27 17.58
CA LYS A 338 -10.36 -10.19 17.02
C LYS A 338 -10.01 -10.03 15.54
N GLY A 339 -10.80 -9.21 14.83
CA GLY A 339 -10.56 -8.83 13.45
C GLY A 339 -10.56 -10.02 12.49
N LYS A 340 -11.52 -10.11 11.59
CA LYS A 340 -11.44 -11.10 10.52
C LYS A 340 -12.09 -10.58 9.27
N SER A 341 -11.37 -10.71 8.17
CA SER A 341 -11.80 -10.24 6.87
C SER A 341 -11.21 -11.13 5.78
N VAL A 342 -11.92 -11.30 4.67
CA VAL A 342 -11.54 -12.14 3.53
C VAL A 342 -11.63 -11.34 2.23
N SER A 343 -10.62 -11.51 1.38
CA SER A 343 -10.62 -11.07 -0.01
C SER A 343 -10.10 -12.21 -0.89
N PHE A 344 -10.05 -12.00 -2.19
CA PHE A 344 -9.54 -12.98 -3.15
C PHE A 344 -8.52 -12.36 -4.08
N SER A 345 -7.48 -13.11 -4.42
CA SER A 345 -6.63 -12.79 -5.58
C SER A 345 -7.45 -12.83 -6.87
N GLN A 346 -6.93 -12.24 -7.94
CA GLN A 346 -7.58 -12.28 -9.25
C GLN A 346 -7.67 -13.71 -9.83
N THR A 347 -6.86 -14.65 -9.32
CA THR A 347 -6.83 -16.06 -9.75
C THR A 347 -7.63 -17.00 -8.83
N GLY A 348 -8.28 -16.47 -7.78
CA GLY A 348 -9.16 -17.23 -6.89
C GLY A 348 -8.52 -17.75 -5.60
N THR A 349 -7.28 -17.37 -5.28
CA THR A 349 -6.71 -17.66 -3.95
C THR A 349 -7.38 -16.80 -2.89
N ALA A 350 -7.91 -17.44 -1.84
CA ALA A 350 -8.48 -16.74 -0.69
C ALA A 350 -7.38 -16.11 0.17
N PHE A 351 -7.57 -14.84 0.52
CA PHE A 351 -6.68 -14.02 1.34
C PHE A 351 -7.42 -13.59 2.61
N ILE A 352 -6.94 -14.00 3.78
CA ILE A 352 -7.58 -13.72 5.07
C ILE A 352 -6.63 -12.94 5.98
N ALA A 353 -7.14 -11.91 6.65
CA ALA A 353 -6.43 -11.20 7.72
C ALA A 353 -7.11 -11.42 9.07
N TYR A 354 -6.34 -11.60 10.15
CA TYR A 354 -6.87 -11.79 11.51
C TYR A 354 -5.87 -11.47 12.65
N GLU A 355 -6.37 -11.11 13.83
CA GLU A 355 -5.56 -10.97 15.05
C GLU A 355 -5.51 -12.30 15.83
N LYS A 356 -4.33 -12.75 16.26
CA LYS A 356 -4.19 -13.89 17.19
C LYS A 356 -4.19 -13.46 18.66
N VAL A 357 -4.39 -14.42 19.57
CA VAL A 357 -4.51 -14.20 21.04
C VAL A 357 -3.32 -13.45 21.68
N LEU A 358 -2.17 -13.36 21.01
CA LEU A 358 -1.00 -12.59 21.48
C LEU A 358 -0.94 -11.13 20.97
N SER A 359 -1.97 -10.64 20.27
CA SER A 359 -1.97 -9.34 19.57
C SER A 359 -0.91 -9.29 18.46
N ASP A 360 -0.93 -10.33 17.62
CA ASP A 360 -0.17 -10.42 16.38
C ASP A 360 -1.17 -10.39 15.21
N LEU A 361 -0.94 -9.53 14.21
CA LEU A 361 -1.71 -9.49 12.96
C LEU A 361 -1.14 -10.52 11.99
N TYR A 362 -1.98 -11.46 11.58
CA TYR A 362 -1.64 -12.48 10.60
C TYR A 362 -2.39 -12.27 9.28
N PHE A 363 -1.67 -12.55 8.20
CA PHE A 363 -2.22 -12.81 6.88
C PHE A 363 -2.17 -14.32 6.62
N SER A 364 -3.16 -14.86 5.91
CA SER A 364 -3.15 -16.25 5.50
C SER A 364 -3.77 -16.47 4.14
N TYR A 365 -3.20 -17.45 3.45
CA TYR A 365 -3.57 -17.88 2.11
C TYR A 365 -3.43 -19.40 2.02
N LYS A 366 -3.92 -19.98 0.92
CA LYS A 366 -3.84 -21.42 0.69
C LYS A 366 -2.85 -21.74 -0.42
N HIS A 367 -1.80 -22.50 -0.09
CA HIS A 367 -0.85 -23.07 -1.06
C HIS A 367 -1.33 -24.47 -1.45
N GLU A 368 -1.37 -24.71 -2.75
CA GLU A 368 -1.66 -26.00 -3.36
C GLU A 368 -0.74 -26.16 -4.57
N SER A 369 -0.35 -27.39 -4.93
CA SER A 369 0.50 -27.66 -6.11
C SER A 369 -0.10 -27.24 -7.48
N SER A 370 -1.26 -26.58 -7.48
CA SER A 370 -1.95 -26.03 -8.65
C SER A 370 -1.90 -24.50 -8.74
N ASN A 371 -1.44 -23.79 -7.71
CA ASN A 371 -1.26 -22.32 -7.73
C ASN A 371 0.20 -21.90 -7.47
N ASP A 372 1.15 -22.79 -7.73
CA ASP A 372 2.61 -22.64 -7.67
C ASP A 372 3.15 -23.36 -8.94
N GLU A 373 3.51 -22.60 -9.99
CA GLU A 373 3.74 -23.14 -11.35
C GLU A 373 5.16 -23.69 -11.57
N ASP A 374 6.17 -23.11 -10.93
CA ASP A 374 7.56 -23.59 -11.00
C ASP A 374 7.95 -24.53 -9.84
N GLY A 375 7.18 -24.53 -8.76
CA GLY A 375 7.36 -25.41 -7.60
C GLY A 375 8.39 -24.90 -6.61
N ASP A 376 8.65 -23.60 -6.56
CA ASP A 376 9.64 -22.99 -5.67
C ASP A 376 9.17 -22.83 -4.21
N GLY A 377 7.86 -22.88 -3.98
CA GLY A 377 7.21 -22.80 -2.68
C GLY A 377 6.41 -21.52 -2.45
N VAL A 378 6.43 -20.55 -3.36
CA VAL A 378 5.61 -19.34 -3.33
C VAL A 378 4.46 -19.47 -4.34
N ILE A 379 3.23 -19.09 -3.95
CA ILE A 379 2.10 -19.14 -4.89
C ILE A 379 2.21 -18.03 -5.95
N ASN A 380 1.74 -18.30 -7.17
CA ASN A 380 1.75 -17.38 -8.32
C ASN A 380 1.14 -15.99 -8.05
N ASP A 381 0.24 -15.85 -7.07
CA ASP A 381 -0.33 -14.54 -6.71
C ASP A 381 0.61 -13.69 -5.83
N LEU A 382 1.55 -14.35 -5.14
CA LEU A 382 2.50 -13.74 -4.20
C LEU A 382 3.93 -13.73 -4.73
N ASP A 383 4.26 -14.65 -5.64
CA ASP A 383 5.48 -14.68 -6.46
C ASP A 383 5.56 -13.45 -7.39
N ASP A 384 6.75 -12.85 -7.44
CA ASP A 384 7.10 -11.73 -8.31
C ASP A 384 8.07 -12.16 -9.44
N CYS A 385 8.60 -13.38 -9.40
CA CYS A 385 9.67 -13.89 -10.27
C CYS A 385 9.36 -15.27 -10.88
N SER A 386 8.28 -15.36 -11.64
CA SER A 386 7.85 -16.61 -12.30
C SER A 386 8.97 -17.36 -13.02
N GLY A 387 9.12 -18.66 -12.74
CA GLY A 387 10.05 -19.56 -13.42
C GLY A 387 11.37 -19.76 -12.69
N THR A 388 11.36 -19.67 -11.36
CA THR A 388 12.54 -19.79 -10.50
C THR A 388 13.34 -21.07 -10.78
N PRO A 389 14.67 -21.00 -10.99
CA PRO A 389 15.45 -22.18 -11.37
C PRO A 389 15.41 -23.30 -10.33
N TYR A 390 15.00 -24.49 -10.76
CA TYR A 390 14.78 -25.64 -9.88
C TYR A 390 15.98 -25.95 -8.97
N GLY A 391 15.75 -25.86 -7.66
CA GLY A 391 16.72 -26.18 -6.62
C GLY A 391 17.58 -25.01 -6.14
N GLU A 392 17.34 -23.80 -6.64
CA GLU A 392 17.86 -22.58 -6.02
C GLU A 392 17.12 -22.28 -4.71
N SER A 393 17.63 -21.29 -3.95
CA SER A 393 17.00 -20.83 -2.71
C SER A 393 16.29 -19.51 -2.98
N VAL A 394 15.01 -19.47 -2.62
CA VAL A 394 14.13 -18.34 -2.90
C VAL A 394 13.99 -17.39 -1.73
N TYR A 395 13.67 -16.14 -2.02
CA TYR A 395 13.22 -15.14 -1.06
C TYR A 395 11.69 -15.23 -0.89
N THR A 396 11.11 -14.40 -0.02
CA THR A 396 9.67 -14.44 0.29
C THR A 396 8.76 -13.95 -0.84
N ASN A 397 9.35 -13.47 -1.95
CA ASN A 397 8.68 -13.07 -3.19
C ASN A 397 8.89 -14.05 -4.35
N GLY A 398 9.32 -15.28 -4.09
CA GLY A 398 9.61 -16.32 -5.10
C GLY A 398 10.95 -16.13 -5.79
N CYS A 399 11.40 -14.89 -5.99
CA CYS A 399 12.69 -14.59 -6.62
C CYS A 399 13.86 -15.37 -5.98
N SER A 400 14.69 -15.99 -6.82
CA SER A 400 16.03 -16.43 -6.42
C SER A 400 17.07 -15.32 -6.62
N ALA A 401 18.24 -15.50 -6.02
CA ALA A 401 19.36 -14.58 -6.20
C ALA A 401 19.88 -14.51 -7.66
N SER A 402 19.51 -15.43 -8.56
CA SER A 402 19.89 -15.37 -9.98
C SER A 402 18.86 -14.65 -10.87
N GLN A 403 17.75 -14.17 -10.30
CA GLN A 403 16.66 -13.49 -11.02
C GLN A 403 16.51 -12.01 -10.65
N ILE A 404 17.18 -11.56 -9.57
CA ILE A 404 17.21 -10.14 -9.19
C ILE A 404 18.16 -9.42 -10.14
N ASP A 405 17.62 -8.39 -10.78
CA ASP A 405 18.25 -7.44 -11.70
C ASP A 405 17.63 -6.08 -11.33
N SER A 406 18.36 -5.29 -10.54
CA SER A 406 17.81 -4.12 -9.84
C SER A 406 17.77 -2.85 -10.70
N ASP A 407 18.57 -2.74 -11.77
CA ASP A 407 18.57 -1.59 -12.68
C ASP A 407 18.03 -1.89 -14.10
N GLY A 408 17.85 -3.17 -14.44
CA GLY A 408 17.21 -3.62 -15.67
C GLY A 408 18.13 -3.68 -16.89
N ASP A 409 19.45 -3.80 -16.72
CA ASP A 409 20.38 -4.02 -17.85
C ASP A 409 20.26 -5.44 -18.46
N GLY A 410 19.86 -6.43 -17.66
CA GLY A 410 19.76 -7.84 -18.02
C GLY A 410 20.86 -8.76 -17.44
N VAL A 411 21.71 -8.26 -16.54
CA VAL A 411 22.71 -8.99 -15.76
C VAL A 411 22.26 -9.06 -14.30
N PRO A 412 22.04 -10.26 -13.73
CA PRO A 412 21.60 -10.35 -12.34
C PRO A 412 22.61 -9.78 -11.34
N ASP A 413 22.13 -9.11 -10.28
CA ASP A 413 22.91 -8.41 -9.23
C ASP A 413 24.09 -9.22 -8.67
N VAL A 414 23.94 -10.55 -8.59
CA VAL A 414 24.97 -11.47 -8.08
C VAL A 414 26.16 -11.68 -9.02
N SER A 415 26.04 -11.23 -10.26
CA SER A 415 27.01 -11.33 -11.34
C SER A 415 27.39 -10.00 -11.97
N ASP A 416 26.71 -8.92 -11.56
CA ASP A 416 26.90 -7.57 -12.07
C ASP A 416 28.03 -6.83 -11.30
N PRO A 417 28.99 -6.18 -11.99
CA PRO A 417 29.94 -5.24 -11.38
C PRO A 417 29.27 -4.03 -10.72
N CYS A 418 28.15 -3.56 -11.26
CA CYS A 418 27.47 -2.30 -10.92
C CYS A 418 25.95 -2.48 -10.71
N PRO A 419 25.50 -3.27 -9.71
CA PRO A 419 24.13 -3.80 -9.57
C PRO A 419 22.95 -2.81 -9.40
N GLN A 420 23.14 -1.51 -9.65
CA GLN A 420 22.17 -0.45 -9.39
C GLN A 420 22.32 0.71 -10.41
N ASP A 421 23.03 0.50 -11.52
CA ASP A 421 23.51 1.55 -12.41
C ASP A 421 23.60 1.06 -13.85
N ASN A 422 22.65 1.50 -14.69
CA ASN A 422 22.60 1.17 -16.11
C ASN A 422 22.78 2.46 -16.94
N PRO A 423 23.84 2.57 -17.78
CA PRO A 423 24.84 1.55 -18.08
C PRO A 423 25.86 1.37 -16.94
N ASP A 424 26.37 0.15 -16.82
CA ASP A 424 27.21 -0.36 -15.73
C ASP A 424 28.61 0.28 -15.70
N ASP A 425 29.59 -0.35 -16.33
CA ASP A 425 31.00 0.08 -16.36
C ASP A 425 31.48 0.05 -17.84
N PRO A 426 31.33 1.16 -18.59
CA PRO A 426 31.50 1.16 -20.05
C PRO A 426 32.93 0.89 -20.52
N ASP A 427 33.94 1.26 -19.73
CA ASP A 427 35.37 1.15 -20.08
C ASP A 427 36.10 -0.01 -19.37
N HIS A 428 35.47 -0.57 -18.33
CA HIS A 428 35.85 -1.74 -17.53
C HIS A 428 36.99 -1.46 -16.53
N ASP A 429 37.02 -0.28 -15.91
CA ASP A 429 37.99 0.09 -14.88
C ASP A 429 37.59 -0.34 -13.45
N GLY A 430 36.30 -0.65 -13.23
CA GLY A 430 35.72 -1.04 -11.95
C GLY A 430 34.95 0.05 -11.21
N ILE A 431 34.67 1.19 -11.84
CA ILE A 431 33.82 2.27 -11.33
C ILE A 431 32.57 2.39 -12.21
N CYS A 432 31.41 2.49 -11.56
CA CYS A 432 30.12 2.54 -12.24
C CYS A 432 29.82 3.94 -12.78
N THR A 433 29.16 4.04 -13.94
CA THR A 433 28.88 5.28 -14.68
C THR A 433 28.35 6.45 -13.82
N SER A 434 27.56 6.18 -12.79
CA SER A 434 27.01 7.15 -11.84
C SER A 434 28.05 7.81 -10.91
N SER A 435 29.21 7.18 -10.76
CA SER A 435 30.35 7.60 -9.94
C SER A 435 31.63 7.85 -10.75
N ASP A 436 31.63 7.45 -12.01
CA ASP A 436 32.68 7.59 -13.02
C ASP A 436 32.87 9.07 -13.42
N ILE A 437 34.11 9.56 -13.29
CA ILE A 437 34.51 10.93 -13.66
C ILE A 437 34.87 10.97 -15.15
N CYS A 438 35.62 9.97 -15.64
CA CYS A 438 36.10 9.84 -16.99
C CYS A 438 35.44 8.67 -17.76
N LEU A 439 34.17 8.86 -18.16
CA LEU A 439 33.22 7.92 -18.83
C LEU A 439 33.71 6.95 -19.94
N LEU A 440 34.97 7.03 -20.36
CA LEU A 440 35.63 6.22 -21.38
C LEU A 440 37.11 5.87 -21.05
N GLY A 441 37.55 6.00 -19.79
CA GLY A 441 38.91 5.64 -19.38
C GLY A 441 39.25 5.78 -17.88
N ASP A 442 39.72 4.66 -17.29
CA ASP A 442 40.37 4.46 -15.97
C ASP A 442 40.54 5.68 -15.04
N ASP A 443 39.58 5.81 -14.12
CA ASP A 443 39.50 6.82 -13.06
C ASP A 443 40.61 6.66 -11.99
N HIS A 444 41.32 5.53 -11.97
CA HIS A 444 42.39 5.27 -10.99
C HIS A 444 43.75 5.86 -11.40
N ILE A 445 43.86 6.41 -12.61
CA ILE A 445 45.10 7.01 -13.13
C ILE A 445 44.98 8.52 -13.09
N ASP A 446 45.55 9.11 -12.04
CA ASP A 446 45.71 10.55 -11.84
C ASP A 446 47.22 10.83 -11.62
N SER A 447 47.86 11.43 -12.63
CA SER A 447 49.32 11.60 -12.70
C SER A 447 49.85 12.79 -11.88
N ASP A 448 49.04 13.82 -11.63
CA ASP A 448 49.45 15.04 -10.92
C ASP A 448 48.71 15.31 -9.60
N ALA A 449 47.69 14.51 -9.30
CA ALA A 449 46.85 14.50 -8.11
C ALA A 449 45.90 15.70 -7.98
N ASP A 450 45.37 16.22 -9.09
CA ASP A 450 44.39 17.31 -9.13
C ASP A 450 42.92 16.85 -8.95
N THR A 451 42.65 15.54 -8.99
CA THR A 451 41.33 14.87 -8.95
C THR A 451 40.56 14.72 -10.27
N VAL A 452 41.16 15.07 -11.41
CA VAL A 452 40.69 14.70 -12.76
C VAL A 452 41.61 13.61 -13.33
N PRO A 453 41.09 12.40 -13.61
CA PRO A 453 41.94 11.32 -14.13
C PRO A 453 42.49 11.59 -15.55
N ASP A 454 43.70 11.10 -15.82
CA ASP A 454 44.52 11.25 -17.05
C ASP A 454 43.74 10.99 -18.36
N ALA A 455 42.64 10.25 -18.30
CA ALA A 455 41.81 9.88 -19.44
C ALA A 455 40.86 10.99 -19.92
N CYS A 456 40.42 11.88 -19.02
CA CYS A 456 39.59 13.04 -19.34
C CYS A 456 40.19 14.40 -18.93
N ASP A 457 41.32 14.38 -18.24
CA ASP A 457 42.25 15.49 -18.01
C ASP A 457 42.57 16.28 -19.30
N ILE A 458 42.30 17.59 -19.25
CA ILE A 458 42.60 18.54 -20.35
C ILE A 458 43.97 19.20 -20.15
N CYS A 459 44.42 19.34 -18.89
CA CYS A 459 45.57 20.12 -18.46
C CYS A 459 46.90 19.37 -18.27
N SER A 460 46.94 18.04 -18.28
CA SER A 460 48.12 17.16 -18.28
C SER A 460 49.32 17.70 -17.52
N ASN A 461 49.40 17.37 -16.23
CA ASN A 461 50.37 17.84 -15.23
C ASN A 461 50.00 19.17 -14.52
N TYR A 462 48.74 19.63 -14.63
CA TYR A 462 48.22 20.88 -14.04
C TYR A 462 46.73 20.74 -13.70
N ASP A 463 46.27 21.50 -12.70
CA ASP A 463 44.91 21.41 -12.12
C ASP A 463 43.83 21.99 -13.05
N ASP A 464 42.93 21.12 -13.53
CA ASP A 464 41.81 21.42 -14.45
C ASP A 464 40.76 22.37 -13.83
N SER A 465 40.84 22.67 -12.52
CA SER A 465 39.97 23.65 -11.84
C SER A 465 40.57 25.06 -11.73
N LEU A 466 41.80 25.26 -12.21
CA LEU A 466 42.45 26.57 -12.23
C LEU A 466 42.03 27.38 -13.46
N ASP A 467 41.22 28.39 -13.17
CA ASP A 467 40.75 29.43 -14.07
C ASP A 467 40.92 30.76 -13.30
N ALA A 468 42.03 31.46 -13.59
CA ALA A 468 42.51 32.58 -12.78
C ALA A 468 41.66 33.86 -12.92
N ASP A 469 41.09 34.11 -14.11
CA ASP A 469 40.30 35.29 -14.44
C ASP A 469 38.78 35.03 -14.49
N GLN A 470 38.36 33.76 -14.55
CA GLN A 470 36.99 33.26 -14.62
C GLN A 470 36.31 33.44 -15.99
N ASP A 471 37.07 33.36 -17.08
CA ASP A 471 36.54 33.34 -18.46
C ASP A 471 35.88 31.99 -18.84
N GLY A 472 36.29 30.89 -18.18
CA GLY A 472 35.86 29.51 -18.46
C GLY A 472 36.83 28.71 -19.35
N THR A 473 38.03 29.22 -19.59
CA THR A 473 39.18 28.57 -20.23
C THR A 473 40.23 28.27 -19.16
N VAL A 474 40.55 27.01 -18.94
CA VAL A 474 41.48 26.62 -17.87
C VAL A 474 42.93 27.06 -18.18
N ASP A 475 43.65 27.53 -17.15
CA ASP A 475 44.95 28.23 -17.21
C ASP A 475 46.01 27.52 -18.11
N CYS A 476 45.95 26.19 -18.20
CA CYS A 476 46.92 25.37 -18.93
C CYS A 476 46.79 25.44 -20.46
N ILE A 477 45.60 25.81 -20.97
CA ILE A 477 45.30 25.97 -22.40
C ILE A 477 44.92 27.41 -22.76
N ASP A 478 44.72 28.30 -21.79
CA ASP A 478 44.70 29.73 -22.08
C ASP A 478 46.06 30.17 -22.67
N SER A 479 45.98 31.10 -23.61
CA SER A 479 47.11 31.59 -24.38
C SER A 479 47.87 32.74 -23.70
N GLY A 480 47.51 33.08 -22.47
CA GLY A 480 48.18 34.01 -21.57
C GLY A 480 47.80 35.45 -21.82
N ASP A 481 46.54 35.82 -21.58
CA ASP A 481 45.99 37.19 -21.52
C ASP A 481 45.24 37.31 -20.18
N SER A 482 46.00 37.33 -19.07
CA SER A 482 45.55 37.06 -17.68
C SER A 482 44.55 38.07 -17.08
N ASP A 483 44.08 39.04 -17.86
CA ASP A 483 42.98 39.96 -17.52
C ASP A 483 42.00 40.24 -18.68
N GLU A 484 42.05 39.40 -19.73
CA GLU A 484 41.29 39.46 -20.99
C GLU A 484 41.29 40.84 -21.69
N ASP A 485 42.28 41.70 -21.43
CA ASP A 485 42.19 43.09 -21.85
C ASP A 485 42.47 43.30 -23.35
N GLY A 486 42.93 42.23 -24.01
CA GLY A 486 43.20 42.09 -25.43
C GLY A 486 44.70 42.15 -25.77
N PHE A 487 45.57 42.01 -24.78
CA PHE A 487 47.01 41.91 -24.92
C PHE A 487 47.52 40.72 -24.12
N ILE A 488 48.14 39.74 -24.78
CA ILE A 488 48.79 38.64 -24.07
C ILE A 488 49.85 39.18 -23.09
N ASP A 489 50.00 38.55 -21.93
CA ASP A 489 50.93 38.88 -20.83
C ASP A 489 52.35 39.16 -21.33
N ALA A 490 52.76 38.45 -22.38
CA ALA A 490 54.06 38.59 -23.01
C ALA A 490 54.25 39.95 -23.74
N GLU A 491 53.19 40.52 -24.30
CA GLU A 491 53.17 41.86 -24.89
C GLU A 491 53.05 42.95 -23.81
N GLU A 492 52.22 42.69 -22.79
CA GLU A 492 52.01 43.52 -21.60
C GLU A 492 53.33 43.76 -20.82
N VAL A 493 54.01 42.68 -20.42
CA VAL A 493 55.33 42.76 -19.76
C VAL A 493 56.38 43.42 -20.66
N ALA A 494 56.28 43.27 -21.98
CA ALA A 494 57.22 43.89 -22.92
C ALA A 494 57.02 45.40 -23.08
N CYS A 495 55.81 45.92 -22.86
CA CYS A 495 55.52 47.35 -22.90
C CYS A 495 55.51 48.01 -21.50
N GLY A 496 55.38 47.20 -20.44
CA GLY A 496 55.42 47.62 -19.04
C GLY A 496 54.06 47.89 -18.40
N SER A 497 53.00 47.24 -18.88
CA SER A 497 51.71 47.12 -18.19
C SER A 497 51.74 46.02 -17.11
N ASP A 498 50.59 45.76 -16.49
CA ASP A 498 50.41 44.82 -15.38
C ASP A 498 49.39 43.78 -15.84
N PRO A 499 49.80 42.55 -16.21
CA PRO A 499 48.93 41.57 -16.90
C PRO A 499 47.70 41.06 -16.12
N ALA A 500 47.39 41.64 -14.96
CA ALA A 500 46.30 41.23 -14.09
C ALA A 500 45.40 42.42 -13.66
N ASP A 501 45.45 43.53 -14.41
CA ASP A 501 44.58 44.70 -14.29
C ASP A 501 44.28 45.27 -15.68
N GLY A 502 43.19 44.83 -16.32
CA GLY A 502 42.83 45.19 -17.70
C GLY A 502 42.51 46.68 -17.98
N ASN A 503 42.83 47.56 -17.03
CA ASN A 503 42.94 49.01 -17.21
C ASN A 503 44.38 49.48 -17.50
N SER A 504 45.36 48.59 -17.34
CA SER A 504 46.80 48.80 -17.45
C SER A 504 47.25 48.45 -18.87
N LYS A 505 47.03 49.34 -19.85
CA LYS A 505 47.24 48.99 -21.28
C LYS A 505 48.59 49.42 -21.87
N CYS A 506 49.11 48.61 -22.78
CA CYS A 506 50.22 48.98 -23.67
C CYS A 506 49.99 50.27 -24.49
N ASN A 507 50.78 51.32 -24.24
CA ASN A 507 50.74 52.57 -25.02
C ASN A 507 51.54 52.47 -26.34
N SER A 508 50.88 52.00 -27.39
CA SER A 508 51.48 51.64 -28.69
C SER A 508 51.93 52.82 -29.60
N PHE A 509 52.76 53.77 -29.14
CA PHE A 509 53.34 54.80 -30.02
C PHE A 509 54.74 55.32 -29.61
N LEU A 510 55.81 54.71 -30.15
CA LEU A 510 57.10 55.39 -30.45
C LEU A 510 58.03 54.49 -31.30
N PRO A 511 58.26 54.79 -32.60
CA PRO A 511 59.11 53.96 -33.46
C PRO A 511 60.58 54.43 -33.48
N PHE A 512 61.53 53.52 -33.21
CA PHE A 512 62.96 53.81 -33.35
C PHE A 512 63.49 53.33 -34.71
N LEU A 513 63.36 54.17 -35.75
CA LEU A 513 64.01 53.94 -37.05
C LEU A 513 64.94 55.11 -37.39
N MET A 514 66.25 54.87 -37.32
CA MET A 514 67.30 55.83 -37.63
C MET A 514 67.84 55.57 -39.04
N LEU A 515 67.72 56.54 -39.95
CA LEU A 515 68.29 56.48 -41.30
C LEU A 515 69.10 57.75 -41.61
N LEU A 516 70.38 57.56 -41.90
CA LEU A 516 71.32 58.58 -42.41
C LEU A 516 71.04 58.83 -43.91
N LEU A 517 71.31 59.98 -44.53
CA LEU A 517 72.59 60.59 -45.00
C LEU A 517 72.22 61.95 -45.68
N ASP A 518 73.07 62.91 -46.06
CA ASP A 518 74.54 63.13 -46.06
C ASP A 518 74.83 64.67 -46.15
N ASP A 519 76.11 65.07 -46.24
CA ASP A 519 76.68 66.44 -46.48
C ASP A 519 76.50 67.55 -45.41
#